data_AF-A0A3R9E370-F1
#
_entry.id   AF-A0A3R9E370-F1
#
_cell.length_a   1.000
_cell.length_b   1.000
_cell.length_c   1.000
_cell.angle_alpha   90.00
_cell.angle_beta   90.00
_cell.angle_gamma   90.00
#
_symmetry.space_group_name_H-M   'P 1'
#
loop_
_entity.id
_entity.type
_entity.pdbx_description
1 polymer ?
#
loop_
_entity_poly.entity_id
_entity_poly.type
_entity_poly.pdbx_seq_one_letter_code
_entity_poly.pdbx_strand_id
1 'polypeptide(L)'
;MDSDPENYEYEEDIEAYYLGDYASIGSIVREVLPFELLATVGGVVAGLILSGMTEELQVIPGLLVITPAVLGMRGNISSTLGSRLGSAIHMGLITKIERNPELLNNIGGSLLLSLLLSFVLGLLGHFMTVALGLESAGAFTLTLIAVIAGLSSGLILSVIATFFAIGMFRFGFDPDNVVTPSI
;
A
#
# COMPACT_ATOMS: atom_id res chain seq x y z
N MET A 1 7.66 37.18 -28.64
CA MET A 1 6.93 36.14 -27.90
C MET A 1 5.50 36.32 -28.36
N ASP A 2 5.18 35.66 -29.46
CA ASP A 2 3.94 35.88 -30.21
C ASP A 2 2.91 34.92 -29.63
N SER A 3 1.89 35.50 -29.00
CA SER A 3 0.82 34.79 -28.30
C SER A 3 -0.36 34.68 -29.27
N ASP A 4 -0.33 33.65 -30.11
CA ASP A 4 -1.35 33.36 -31.12
C ASP A 4 -2.67 32.96 -30.46
N PRO A 5 -3.79 33.69 -30.69
CA PRO A 5 -5.09 33.40 -30.10
C PRO A 5 -5.62 31.98 -30.41
N GLU A 6 -5.26 31.37 -31.55
CA GLU A 6 -5.66 29.98 -31.85
C GLU A 6 -5.03 28.97 -30.88
N ASN A 7 -3.84 29.26 -30.34
CA ASN A 7 -3.16 28.37 -29.41
C ASN A 7 -3.82 28.38 -28.02
N TYR A 8 -4.42 29.52 -27.62
CA TYR A 8 -5.16 29.62 -26.36
C TYR A 8 -6.48 28.87 -26.40
N GLU A 9 -7.24 29.01 -27.49
CA GLU A 9 -8.54 28.33 -27.64
C GLU A 9 -8.35 26.80 -27.71
N TYR A 10 -7.27 26.34 -28.36
CA TYR A 10 -6.87 24.93 -28.39
C TYR A 10 -6.45 24.39 -27.01
N GLU A 11 -5.68 25.16 -26.24
CA GLU A 11 -5.27 24.79 -24.88
C GLU A 11 -6.47 24.73 -23.91
N GLU A 12 -7.43 25.67 -24.02
CA GLU A 12 -8.63 25.72 -23.18
C GLU A 12 -9.60 24.56 -23.48
N ASP A 13 -9.76 24.19 -24.76
CA ASP A 13 -10.54 23.03 -25.19
C ASP A 13 -9.94 21.69 -24.73
N ILE A 14 -8.61 21.58 -24.77
CA ILE A 14 -7.87 20.44 -24.22
C ILE A 14 -8.10 20.38 -22.71
N GLU A 15 -7.85 21.47 -21.99
CA GLU A 15 -7.97 21.50 -20.53
C GLU A 15 -9.40 21.14 -20.08
N ALA A 16 -10.43 21.70 -20.73
CA ALA A 16 -11.82 21.39 -20.47
C ALA A 16 -12.18 19.92 -20.77
N TYR A 17 -11.66 19.36 -21.86
CA TYR A 17 -11.84 17.94 -22.22
C TYR A 17 -11.15 17.00 -21.21
N TYR A 18 -9.90 17.28 -20.85
CA TYR A 18 -9.14 16.49 -19.89
C TYR A 18 -9.76 16.56 -18.49
N LEU A 19 -10.17 17.75 -18.03
CA LEU A 19 -10.84 17.92 -16.74
C LEU A 19 -12.23 17.29 -16.70
N GLY A 20 -12.95 17.29 -17.83
CA GLY A 20 -14.29 16.71 -17.95
C GLY A 20 -14.29 15.17 -17.93
N ASP A 21 -13.42 14.53 -18.72
CA ASP A 21 -13.45 13.08 -18.91
C ASP A 21 -12.53 12.31 -17.95
N TYR A 22 -11.38 12.88 -17.54
CA TYR A 22 -10.38 12.17 -16.75
C TYR A 22 -10.28 12.66 -15.30
N ALA A 23 -10.41 13.97 -15.04
CA ALA A 23 -10.28 14.54 -13.70
C ALA A 23 -11.60 14.96 -13.04
N SER A 24 -12.75 14.55 -13.59
CA SER A 24 -14.04 14.90 -12.99
C SER A 24 -14.34 14.05 -11.75
N ILE A 25 -15.10 14.61 -10.82
CA ILE A 25 -15.53 13.89 -9.61
C ILE A 25 -16.22 12.56 -9.98
N GLY A 26 -17.02 12.58 -11.05
CA GLY A 26 -17.75 11.41 -11.54
C GLY A 26 -16.84 10.31 -12.09
N SER A 27 -15.80 10.66 -12.85
CA SER A 27 -14.84 9.68 -13.39
C SER A 27 -14.05 9.02 -12.26
N ILE A 28 -13.47 9.82 -11.36
CA ILE A 28 -12.65 9.34 -10.24
C ILE A 28 -13.47 8.41 -9.33
N VAL A 29 -14.67 8.83 -8.92
CA VAL A 29 -15.51 7.99 -8.05
C VAL A 29 -15.87 6.69 -8.76
N ARG A 30 -16.25 6.73 -10.04
CA ARG A 30 -16.63 5.51 -10.76
C ARG A 30 -15.47 4.53 -10.94
N GLU A 31 -14.24 5.04 -11.09
CA GLU A 31 -13.03 4.24 -11.28
C GLU A 31 -12.52 3.64 -9.97
N VAL A 32 -12.47 4.43 -8.89
CA VAL A 32 -11.86 4.03 -7.61
C VAL A 32 -12.83 3.26 -6.70
N LEU A 33 -14.12 3.61 -6.70
CA LEU A 33 -15.11 3.07 -5.77
C LEU A 33 -15.22 1.53 -5.77
N PRO A 34 -15.16 0.81 -6.90
CA PRO A 34 -15.22 -0.66 -6.87
C PRO A 34 -14.06 -1.30 -6.08
N PHE A 35 -12.85 -0.74 -6.22
CA PHE A 35 -11.65 -1.23 -5.53
C PHE A 35 -11.70 -0.87 -4.04
N GLU A 36 -12.10 0.36 -3.71
CA GLU A 36 -12.27 0.80 -2.32
C GLU A 36 -13.37 0.02 -1.57
N LEU A 37 -14.48 -0.32 -2.24
CA LEU A 37 -15.50 -1.17 -1.63
C LEU A 37 -14.98 -2.57 -1.33
N LEU A 38 -14.18 -3.14 -2.25
CA LEU A 38 -13.56 -4.44 -2.04
C LEU A 38 -12.56 -4.41 -0.87
N ALA A 39 -11.73 -3.37 -0.80
CA ALA A 39 -10.80 -3.14 0.31
C ALA A 39 -11.54 -2.96 1.64
N THR A 40 -12.64 -2.20 1.64
CA THR A 40 -13.49 -2.00 2.82
C THR A 40 -14.08 -3.31 3.31
N VAL A 41 -14.63 -4.14 2.42
CA VAL A 41 -15.14 -5.47 2.77
C VAL A 41 -14.02 -6.35 3.33
N GLY A 42 -12.83 -6.33 2.73
CA GLY A 42 -11.65 -7.02 3.23
C GLY A 42 -11.26 -6.56 4.64
N GLY A 43 -11.27 -5.25 4.88
CA GLY A 43 -11.01 -4.65 6.20
C GLY A 43 -12.02 -5.07 7.26
N VAL A 44 -13.31 -5.14 6.91
CA VAL A 44 -14.36 -5.66 7.81
C VAL A 44 -14.11 -7.13 8.14
N VAL A 45 -13.79 -7.95 7.15
CA VAL A 45 -13.47 -9.38 7.36
C VAL A 45 -12.24 -9.54 8.25
N ALA A 46 -11.18 -8.76 8.02
CA ALA A 46 -9.99 -8.76 8.86
C ALA A 46 -10.33 -8.35 10.31
N GLY A 47 -11.19 -7.36 10.50
CA GLY A 47 -11.70 -6.95 11.81
C GLY A 47 -12.51 -8.03 12.51
N LEU A 48 -13.34 -8.78 11.78
CA LEU A 48 -14.08 -9.93 12.33
C LEU A 48 -13.13 -11.07 12.76
N ILE A 49 -12.11 -11.36 11.97
CA ILE A 49 -11.07 -12.35 12.33
C ILE A 49 -10.36 -11.91 13.61
N LEU A 50 -9.92 -10.65 13.67
CA LEU A 50 -9.26 -10.09 14.85
C LEU A 50 -10.17 -10.12 16.09
N SER A 51 -11.46 -9.82 15.94
CA SER A 51 -12.44 -9.93 17.02
C SER A 51 -12.61 -11.37 17.51
N GLY A 52 -12.44 -12.36 16.63
CA GLY A 52 -12.45 -13.77 17.00
C GLY A 52 -11.25 -14.19 17.86
N MET A 53 -10.12 -13.48 17.78
CA MET A 53 -8.89 -13.75 18.52
C MET A 53 -8.90 -13.14 19.94
N THR A 54 -10.05 -13.10 20.60
CA THR A 54 -10.22 -12.41 21.88
C THR A 54 -9.33 -13.01 22.97
N GLU A 55 -9.11 -14.32 22.97
CA GLU A 55 -8.25 -14.99 23.97
C GLU A 55 -6.79 -14.54 23.82
N GLU A 56 -6.27 -14.50 22.60
CA GLU A 56 -4.90 -14.06 22.32
C GLU A 56 -4.71 -12.57 22.65
N LEU A 57 -5.71 -11.74 22.33
CA LEU A 57 -5.68 -10.31 22.64
C LEU A 57 -5.74 -10.03 24.15
N GLN A 58 -6.38 -10.90 24.94
CA GLN A 58 -6.37 -10.80 26.40
C GLN A 58 -5.03 -11.25 27.00
N VAL A 59 -4.42 -12.31 26.45
CA VAL A 59 -3.10 -12.80 26.90
C VAL A 59 -1.98 -11.83 26.50
N ILE A 60 -2.11 -11.18 25.35
CA ILE A 60 -1.11 -10.23 24.83
C ILE A 60 -1.81 -8.91 24.43
N PRO A 61 -2.14 -8.03 25.40
CA PRO A 61 -2.80 -6.75 25.13
C PRO A 61 -2.04 -5.86 24.13
N GLY A 62 -0.71 -5.99 24.09
CA GLY A 62 0.13 -5.28 23.13
C GLY A 62 -0.19 -5.56 21.67
N LEU A 63 -0.87 -6.66 21.34
CA LEU A 63 -1.39 -6.93 19.99
C LEU A 63 -2.39 -5.86 19.54
N LEU A 64 -3.22 -5.33 20.43
CA LEU A 64 -4.15 -4.24 20.12
C LEU A 64 -3.42 -2.95 19.73
N VAL A 65 -2.23 -2.74 20.29
CA VAL A 65 -1.38 -1.57 20.01
C VAL A 65 -0.66 -1.73 18.67
N ILE A 66 -0.05 -2.90 18.43
CA ILE A 66 0.78 -3.09 17.23
C ILE A 66 -0.04 -3.41 15.97
N THR A 67 -1.19 -4.07 16.07
CA THR A 67 -1.99 -4.49 14.90
C THR A 67 -2.36 -3.34 13.97
N PRO A 68 -2.98 -2.24 14.43
CA PRO A 68 -3.30 -1.12 13.54
C PRO A 68 -2.04 -0.48 12.95
N ALA A 69 -0.94 -0.44 13.71
CA ALA A 69 0.31 0.14 13.25
C ALA A 69 1.04 -0.73 12.21
N VAL A 70 0.97 -2.07 12.33
CA VAL A 70 1.43 -3.01 11.31
C VAL A 70 0.63 -2.79 10.03
N LEU A 71 -0.70 -2.69 10.15
CA LEU A 71 -1.59 -2.54 9.00
C LEU A 71 -1.30 -1.23 8.24
N GLY A 72 -1.15 -0.10 8.95
CA GLY A 72 -0.77 1.17 8.34
C GLY A 72 0.62 1.13 7.69
N MET A 73 1.59 0.48 8.33
CA MET A 73 2.92 0.28 7.74
C MET A 73 2.84 -0.53 6.42
N ARG A 74 1.95 -1.53 6.35
CA ARG A 74 1.78 -2.34 5.13
C ARG A 74 1.23 -1.52 3.97
N GLY A 75 0.17 -0.76 4.21
CA GLY A 75 -0.38 0.15 3.19
C GLY A 75 0.68 1.11 2.65
N ASN A 76 1.48 1.72 3.54
CA ASN A 76 2.53 2.67 3.14
C ASN A 76 3.64 2.03 2.29
N ILE A 77 4.13 0.84 2.65
CA ILE A 77 5.20 0.18 1.88
C ILE A 77 4.67 -0.32 0.54
N SER A 78 3.49 -0.95 0.53
CA SER A 78 2.94 -1.55 -0.69
C SER A 78 2.52 -0.51 -1.70
N SER A 79 1.91 0.60 -1.26
CA SER A 79 1.58 1.73 -2.15
C SER A 79 2.84 2.38 -2.74
N THR A 80 3.86 2.59 -1.91
CA THR A 80 5.17 3.10 -2.37
C THR A 80 5.83 2.15 -3.37
N LEU A 81 5.77 0.84 -3.13
CA LEU A 81 6.28 -0.17 -4.05
C LEU A 81 5.49 -0.13 -5.37
N GLY A 82 4.16 -0.10 -5.30
CA GLY A 82 3.26 0.00 -6.45
C GLY A 82 3.60 1.20 -7.34
N SER A 83 3.69 2.39 -6.75
CA SER A 83 4.02 3.63 -7.47
C SER A 83 5.40 3.58 -8.13
N ARG A 84 6.42 3.04 -7.44
CA ARG A 84 7.76 2.87 -8.02
C ARG A 84 7.77 1.89 -9.19
N LEU A 85 7.04 0.78 -9.06
CA LEU A 85 6.91 -0.21 -10.15
C LEU A 85 6.13 0.38 -11.32
N GLY A 86 5.02 1.08 -11.07
CA GLY A 86 4.24 1.77 -12.10
C GLY A 86 5.10 2.77 -12.88
N SER A 87 5.84 3.61 -12.17
CA SER A 87 6.79 4.57 -12.77
C SER A 87 7.88 3.86 -13.59
N ALA A 88 8.48 2.80 -13.05
CA ALA A 88 9.54 2.06 -13.73
C ALA A 88 9.03 1.34 -15.00
N ILE A 89 7.79 0.86 -14.99
CA ILE A 89 7.14 0.28 -16.17
C ILE A 89 6.85 1.38 -17.20
N HIS A 90 6.30 2.53 -16.78
CA HIS A 90 5.99 3.65 -17.68
C HIS A 90 7.24 4.21 -18.37
N MET A 91 8.37 4.29 -17.64
CA MET A 91 9.66 4.69 -18.19
C MET A 91 10.35 3.60 -19.04
N GLY A 92 9.75 2.40 -19.17
CA GLY A 92 10.34 1.28 -19.91
C GLY A 92 11.55 0.64 -19.24
N LEU A 93 11.78 0.87 -17.94
CA LEU A 93 12.86 0.24 -17.17
C LEU A 93 12.56 -1.22 -16.84
N ILE A 94 11.27 -1.57 -16.75
CA ILE A 94 10.80 -2.94 -16.52
C ILE A 94 10.17 -3.47 -17.82
N THR A 95 10.99 -4.11 -18.66
CA THR A 95 10.57 -4.71 -19.94
C THR A 95 10.30 -6.22 -19.87
N LYS A 96 10.88 -6.91 -18.87
CA LYS A 96 10.68 -8.34 -18.61
C LYS A 96 10.60 -8.57 -17.11
N ILE A 97 9.75 -9.50 -16.69
CA ILE A 97 9.58 -9.87 -15.28
C ILE A 97 10.81 -10.64 -14.78
N GLU A 98 11.38 -11.48 -15.64
CA GLU A 98 12.50 -12.35 -15.28
C GLU A 98 13.80 -11.56 -15.14
N ARG A 99 14.37 -11.57 -13.91
CA ARG A 99 15.70 -11.04 -13.57
C ARG A 99 15.89 -9.56 -13.93
N ASN A 100 14.82 -8.76 -13.90
CA ASN A 100 14.97 -7.31 -14.04
C ASN A 100 15.52 -6.71 -12.73
N PRO A 101 16.66 -5.99 -12.77
CA PRO A 101 17.29 -5.46 -11.57
C PRO A 101 16.44 -4.40 -10.88
N GLU A 102 15.69 -3.57 -11.61
CA GLU A 102 14.80 -2.56 -11.02
C GLU A 102 13.67 -3.21 -10.24
N LEU A 103 13.05 -4.26 -10.79
CA LEU A 103 12.03 -5.03 -10.09
C LEU A 103 12.58 -5.67 -8.80
N LEU A 104 13.73 -6.33 -8.90
CA LEU A 104 14.34 -7.01 -7.76
C LEU A 104 14.80 -6.02 -6.67
N ASN A 105 15.35 -4.87 -7.05
CA ASN A 105 15.78 -3.84 -6.12
C ASN A 105 14.59 -3.21 -5.40
N ASN A 106 13.48 -2.96 -6.11
CA ASN A 106 12.26 -2.41 -5.49
C ASN A 106 11.64 -3.41 -4.51
N ILE A 107 11.50 -4.68 -4.89
CA ILE A 107 10.98 -5.73 -3.99
C ILE A 107 11.92 -5.92 -2.79
N GLY A 108 13.23 -6.08 -3.03
CA GLY A 108 14.23 -6.27 -1.99
C GLY A 108 14.30 -5.10 -1.02
N GLY A 109 14.25 -3.86 -1.53
CA GLY A 109 14.19 -2.65 -0.73
C GLY A 109 12.93 -2.57 0.14
N SER A 110 11.77 -2.92 -0.42
CA SER A 110 10.51 -2.97 0.34
C SER A 110 10.51 -4.04 1.43
N LEU A 111 11.10 -5.22 1.17
CA LEU A 111 11.24 -6.28 2.17
C LEU A 111 12.22 -5.90 3.28
N LEU A 112 13.35 -5.27 2.94
CA LEU A 112 14.30 -4.76 3.92
C LEU A 112 13.67 -3.65 4.77
N LEU A 113 12.93 -2.72 4.15
CA LEU A 113 12.20 -1.69 4.86
C LEU A 113 11.13 -2.30 5.79
N SER A 114 10.47 -3.36 5.35
CA SER A 114 9.51 -4.11 6.17
C SER A 114 10.17 -4.72 7.39
N LEU A 115 11.33 -5.35 7.23
CA LEU A 115 12.10 -5.91 8.35
C LEU A 115 12.47 -4.82 9.38
N LEU A 116 13.06 -3.72 8.90
CA LEU A 116 13.53 -2.63 9.76
C LEU A 116 12.37 -1.97 10.51
N LEU A 117 11.29 -1.63 9.81
CA LEU A 117 10.14 -0.98 10.41
C LEU A 117 9.37 -1.92 11.33
N SER A 118 9.25 -3.21 11.02
CA SER A 118 8.66 -4.19 11.94
C SER A 118 9.45 -4.33 13.24
N PHE A 119 10.78 -4.29 13.16
CA PHE A 119 11.62 -4.32 14.34
C PHE A 119 11.37 -3.10 15.23
N VAL A 120 11.39 -1.90 14.63
CA VAL A 120 11.09 -0.64 15.34
C VAL A 120 9.67 -0.68 15.92
N LEU A 121 8.70 -1.17 15.15
CA LEU A 121 7.32 -1.21 15.60
C LEU A 121 7.10 -2.13 16.78
N GLY A 122 7.77 -3.28 16.84
CA GLY A 122 7.69 -4.16 18.00
C GLY A 122 8.24 -3.53 19.28
N LEU A 123 9.37 -2.82 19.17
CA LEU A 123 9.95 -2.06 20.28
C LEU A 123 8.99 -0.95 20.74
N LEU A 124 8.50 -0.14 19.80
CA LEU A 124 7.51 0.90 20.09
C LEU A 124 6.23 0.30 20.69
N GLY A 125 5.76 -0.83 20.16
CA GLY A 125 4.61 -1.56 20.66
C GLY A 125 4.75 -1.92 22.14
N HIS A 126 5.91 -2.42 22.55
CA HIS A 126 6.19 -2.68 23.95
C HIS A 126 6.12 -1.41 24.81
N PHE A 127 6.85 -0.36 24.45
CA PHE A 127 6.87 0.88 25.23
C PHE A 127 5.50 1.54 25.31
N MET A 128 4.74 1.53 24.23
CA MET A 128 3.38 2.08 24.20
C MET A 128 2.40 1.24 25.02
N THR A 129 2.53 -0.10 24.99
CA THR A 129 1.71 -0.98 25.83
C THR A 129 1.94 -0.69 27.31
N VAL A 130 3.21 -0.57 27.72
CA VAL A 130 3.57 -0.22 29.11
C VAL A 130 3.10 1.20 29.47
N ALA A 131 3.25 2.17 28.56
CA ALA A 131 2.79 3.54 28.78
C ALA A 131 1.27 3.65 28.98
N LEU A 132 0.50 2.74 28.37
CA LEU A 132 -0.95 2.63 28.55
C LEU A 132 -1.34 1.90 29.85
N GLY A 133 -0.37 1.43 30.65
CA GLY A 133 -0.62 0.69 31.88
C GLY A 133 -1.08 -0.76 31.66
N LEU A 134 -0.90 -1.30 30.44
CA LEU A 134 -1.27 -2.67 30.09
C LEU A 134 -0.11 -3.63 30.39
N GLU A 135 -0.45 -4.89 30.69
CA GLU A 135 0.54 -5.95 30.78
C GLU A 135 1.18 -6.19 29.41
N SER A 136 2.52 -6.13 29.37
CA SER A 136 3.28 -6.33 28.14
C SER A 136 3.94 -7.69 28.13
N ALA A 137 3.78 -8.43 27.02
CA ALA A 137 4.51 -9.68 26.76
C ALA A 137 6.03 -9.48 26.55
N GLY A 138 6.52 -8.25 26.67
CA GLY A 138 7.93 -7.88 26.55
C GLY A 138 8.35 -7.45 25.14
N ALA A 139 9.42 -6.66 25.08
CA ALA A 139 9.98 -6.12 23.84
C ALA A 139 10.35 -7.22 22.83
N PHE A 140 10.97 -8.31 23.30
CA PHE A 140 11.40 -9.41 22.44
C PHE A 140 10.20 -10.09 21.75
N THR A 141 9.18 -10.46 22.53
CA THR A 141 7.98 -11.15 22.02
C THR A 141 7.23 -10.31 21.00
N LEU A 142 6.93 -9.05 21.34
CA LEU A 142 6.21 -8.14 20.43
C LEU A 142 7.01 -7.84 19.17
N THR A 143 8.33 -7.71 19.28
CA THR A 143 9.23 -7.53 18.12
C THR A 143 9.26 -8.75 17.22
N LEU A 144 9.34 -9.95 17.80
CA LEU A 144 9.31 -11.18 17.02
C LEU A 144 7.98 -11.33 16.26
N ILE A 145 6.85 -11.07 16.93
CA ILE A 145 5.52 -11.08 16.31
C ILE A 145 5.46 -10.06 15.17
N ALA A 146 5.88 -8.81 15.41
CA ALA A 146 5.84 -7.76 14.39
C ALA A 146 6.73 -8.06 13.18
N VAL A 147 7.91 -8.67 13.38
CA VAL A 147 8.83 -9.07 12.31
C VAL A 147 8.25 -10.23 11.50
N ILE A 148 7.75 -11.27 12.15
CA ILE A 148 7.14 -12.41 11.45
C ILE A 148 5.91 -11.95 10.66
N ALA A 149 5.03 -11.15 11.28
CA ALA A 149 3.85 -10.61 10.62
C ALA A 149 4.23 -9.70 9.45
N GLY A 150 5.15 -8.76 9.65
CA GLY A 150 5.55 -7.80 8.62
C GLY A 150 6.32 -8.41 7.46
N LEU A 151 7.17 -9.42 7.69
CA LEU A 151 7.86 -10.14 6.62
C LEU A 151 6.91 -11.05 5.83
N SER A 152 6.08 -11.83 6.52
CA SER A 152 5.15 -12.75 5.86
C SER A 152 4.14 -11.99 4.99
N SER A 153 3.49 -10.97 5.55
CA SER A 153 2.58 -10.10 4.80
C SER A 153 3.32 -9.27 3.74
N GLY A 154 4.52 -8.74 4.04
CA GLY A 154 5.33 -7.98 3.08
C GLY A 154 5.70 -8.78 1.84
N LEU A 155 6.00 -10.07 1.99
CA LEU A 155 6.30 -10.96 0.87
C LEU A 155 5.05 -11.21 0.01
N ILE A 156 3.91 -11.45 0.64
CA ILE A 156 2.62 -11.63 -0.06
C ILE A 156 2.25 -10.35 -0.81
N LEU A 157 2.26 -9.19 -0.15
CA LEU A 157 1.89 -7.91 -0.76
C LEU A 157 2.88 -7.48 -1.84
N SER A 158 4.18 -7.79 -1.72
CA SER A 158 5.15 -7.46 -2.78
C SER A 158 4.85 -8.23 -4.07
N VAL A 159 4.42 -9.49 -3.95
CA VAL A 159 4.00 -10.30 -5.10
C VAL A 159 2.71 -9.71 -5.69
N ILE A 160 1.72 -9.40 -4.87
CA ILE A 160 0.46 -8.79 -5.30
C ILE A 160 0.73 -7.46 -6.02
N ALA A 161 1.47 -6.54 -5.40
CA ALA A 161 1.83 -5.24 -5.98
C ALA A 161 2.55 -5.38 -7.33
N THR A 162 3.42 -6.38 -7.47
CA THR A 162 4.10 -6.66 -8.74
C THR A 162 3.11 -7.12 -9.81
N PHE A 163 2.20 -8.05 -9.48
CA PHE A 163 1.17 -8.52 -10.39
C PHE A 163 0.22 -7.40 -10.82
N PHE A 164 -0.22 -6.56 -9.89
CA PHE A 164 -1.06 -5.42 -10.20
C PHE A 164 -0.33 -4.39 -11.06
N ALA A 165 0.90 -3.98 -10.70
CA ALA A 165 1.65 -3.00 -11.48
C ALA A 165 1.84 -3.43 -12.94
N ILE A 166 2.17 -4.71 -13.18
CA ILE A 166 2.35 -5.26 -14.53
C ILE A 166 1.01 -5.52 -15.23
N GLY A 167 0.04 -6.06 -14.50
CA GLY A 167 -1.28 -6.43 -15.01
C GLY A 167 -2.06 -5.20 -15.48
N MET A 168 -2.18 -4.18 -14.61
CA MET A 168 -2.93 -2.96 -14.91
C MET A 168 -2.35 -2.21 -16.10
N PHE A 169 -1.01 -2.13 -16.21
CA PHE A 169 -0.34 -1.57 -17.39
C PHE A 169 -0.73 -2.31 -18.69
N ARG A 170 -0.86 -3.64 -18.64
CA ARG A 170 -1.26 -4.42 -19.83
C ARG A 170 -2.74 -4.29 -20.19
N PHE A 171 -3.58 -3.90 -19.24
CA PHE A 171 -5.01 -3.64 -19.47
C PHE A 171 -5.32 -2.16 -19.79
N GLY A 172 -4.31 -1.27 -19.78
CA GLY A 172 -4.48 0.14 -20.12
C GLY A 172 -5.15 0.99 -19.04
N PHE A 173 -5.25 0.47 -17.82
CA PHE A 173 -5.68 1.26 -16.65
C PHE A 173 -4.50 2.01 -16.06
N ASP A 174 -4.76 3.17 -15.47
CA ASP A 174 -3.76 3.85 -14.66
C ASP A 174 -3.46 2.98 -13.42
N PRO A 175 -2.21 2.48 -13.27
CA PRO A 175 -1.85 1.69 -12.11
C PRO A 175 -2.09 2.45 -10.81
N ASP A 176 -1.99 3.79 -10.79
CA ASP A 176 -2.10 4.56 -9.55
C ASP A 176 -3.54 4.61 -9.00
N ASN A 177 -4.55 4.54 -9.88
CA ASN A 177 -5.97 4.53 -9.50
C ASN A 177 -6.48 3.17 -9.02
N VAL A 178 -5.76 2.09 -9.34
CA VAL A 178 -6.19 0.72 -9.05
C VAL A 178 -5.29 0.04 -8.04
N VAL A 179 -3.98 0.23 -8.14
CA VAL A 179 -3.01 -0.41 -7.25
C VAL A 179 -3.24 0.09 -5.84
N THR A 180 -3.16 1.40 -5.58
CA THR A 180 -3.23 1.98 -4.22
C THR A 180 -4.45 1.53 -3.38
N PRO A 181 -5.70 1.58 -3.88
CA PRO A 181 -6.85 1.12 -3.09
C PRO A 181 -6.97 -0.41 -2.98
N SER A 182 -6.23 -1.19 -3.78
CA SER A 182 -6.36 -2.66 -3.82
C SER A 182 -5.36 -3.43 -2.95
N ILE A 183 -4.35 -2.77 -2.37
CA ILE A 183 -3.26 -3.35 -1.55
C ILE A 183 -3.38 -2.97 -0.09
#